data_AF-A0AAN5LE50-F1
#
_entry.id   AF-A0AAN5LE50-F1
#
_cell.length_a   1.000
_cell.length_b   1.000
_cell.length_c   1.000
_cell.angle_alpha   90.00
_cell.angle_beta   90.00
_cell.angle_gamma   90.00
#
_symmetry.space_group_name_H-M   'P 1'
#
loop_
_entity.id
_entity.type
_entity.pdbx_description
1 polymer ?
#
loop_
_entity_poly.entity_id
_entity_poly.type
_entity_poly.pdbx_seq_one_letter_code
_entity_poly.pdbx_strand_id
1 'polypeptide(L)'
;MSGKTPVRRNHHARWTLNEIEFVEKHYGKLPAKDIAASLGRGISAVRTMALKLGVGRQGAEPWTARETEIVKAFYSRGAGIAKVRALLPHRDKESIRKQAARAGVTDVREWSPDALRFLTAHYGRMPAKEIAVALNKSVSAVRNRANVLRLGKKRADEWTREEEAVLLTHYDESRNLEAIHTLLPHRTLHAISAQATKMGLRRAQAWHPDEIRILQQFYPVLGRKVVAMLPGRTVNSVHRQAEKQGLRRYAKKGA
;
A
#
# COMPACT_ATOMS: atom_id res chain seq x y z
N MET A 1 -31.86 0.78 43.72
CA MET A 1 -32.15 1.42 42.43
C MET A 1 -31.95 2.92 42.57
N SER A 2 -30.80 3.46 42.17
CA SER A 2 -30.50 4.89 42.33
C SER A 2 -30.94 5.65 41.09
N GLY A 3 -32.10 6.31 41.16
CA GLY A 3 -32.63 7.15 40.09
C GLY A 3 -31.72 8.34 39.83
N LYS A 4 -31.23 8.49 38.60
CA LYS A 4 -30.56 9.71 38.14
C LYS A 4 -31.63 10.77 37.89
N THR A 5 -31.82 11.67 38.85
CA THR A 5 -32.67 12.85 38.68
C THR A 5 -32.15 13.68 37.49
N PRO A 6 -32.94 13.95 36.44
CA PRO A 6 -32.47 14.72 35.30
C PRO A 6 -32.30 16.18 35.72
N VAL A 7 -31.04 16.59 35.91
CA VAL A 7 -30.69 17.99 36.16
C VAL A 7 -31.18 18.81 34.99
N ARG A 8 -32.21 19.64 35.20
CA ARG A 8 -32.73 20.55 34.17
C ARG A 8 -31.63 21.52 33.78
N ARG A 9 -31.18 21.45 32.53
CA ARG A 9 -30.13 22.33 32.02
C ARG A 9 -30.71 23.70 31.70
N ASN A 10 -30.07 24.75 32.20
CA ASN A 10 -30.48 26.15 32.09
C ASN A 10 -30.14 26.73 30.71
N HIS A 11 -30.74 26.19 29.65
CA HIS A 11 -30.42 26.54 28.27
C HIS A 11 -30.90 27.95 27.86
N HIS A 12 -31.92 28.49 28.53
CA HIS A 12 -32.51 29.81 28.22
C HIS A 12 -32.50 30.79 29.41
N ALA A 13 -31.96 30.38 30.56
CA ALA A 13 -31.89 31.26 31.72
C ALA A 13 -30.87 32.39 31.48
N ARG A 14 -31.19 33.61 31.94
CA ARG A 14 -30.23 34.72 31.98
C ARG A 14 -29.02 34.33 32.82
N TRP A 15 -27.84 34.86 32.47
CA TRP A 15 -26.62 34.65 33.24
C TRP A 15 -26.67 35.44 34.54
N THR A 16 -26.41 34.77 35.66
CA THR A 16 -26.30 35.40 36.97
C THR A 16 -24.87 35.91 37.20
N LEU A 17 -24.69 36.89 38.09
CA LEU A 17 -23.37 37.41 38.45
C LEU A 17 -22.43 36.31 38.96
N ASN A 18 -22.93 35.39 39.79
CA ASN A 18 -22.15 34.25 40.29
C ASN A 18 -21.69 33.32 39.17
N GLU A 19 -22.55 33.05 38.16
CA GLU A 19 -22.15 32.23 37.01
C GLU A 19 -21.10 32.93 36.14
N ILE A 20 -21.20 34.25 35.99
CA ILE A 20 -20.25 35.08 35.25
C ILE A 20 -18.89 35.07 35.95
N GLU A 21 -18.84 35.36 37.24
CA GLU A 21 -17.63 35.32 38.07
C GLU A 21 -16.99 33.92 38.09
N PHE A 22 -17.83 32.88 38.16
CA PHE A 22 -17.36 31.50 38.10
C PHE A 22 -16.70 31.18 36.76
N VAL A 23 -17.25 31.64 35.63
CA VAL A 23 -16.61 31.51 34.31
C VAL A 23 -15.30 32.30 34.29
N GLU A 24 -15.29 33.56 34.69
CA GLU A 24 -14.08 34.41 34.68
C GLU A 24 -12.91 33.80 35.47
N LYS A 25 -13.20 33.26 36.67
CA LYS A 25 -12.18 32.72 37.57
C LYS A 25 -11.61 31.36 37.15
N HIS A 26 -12.43 30.51 36.51
CA HIS A 26 -12.12 29.11 36.24
C HIS A 26 -11.87 28.77 34.77
N TYR A 27 -12.29 29.63 33.85
CA TYR A 27 -12.08 29.41 32.42
C TYR A 27 -10.58 29.51 32.08
N GLY A 28 -10.02 28.44 31.49
CA GLY A 28 -8.57 28.29 31.29
C GLY A 28 -7.86 27.46 32.36
N LYS A 29 -8.45 27.31 33.55
CA LYS A 29 -7.96 26.40 34.61
C LYS A 29 -8.70 25.05 34.61
N LEU A 30 -9.98 25.07 34.25
CA LEU A 30 -10.82 23.88 34.11
C LEU A 30 -11.25 23.67 32.65
N PRO A 31 -11.44 22.41 32.22
CA PRO A 31 -12.07 22.12 30.94
C PRO A 31 -13.46 22.76 30.85
N ALA A 32 -13.77 23.37 29.70
CA ALA A 32 -15.07 24.03 29.48
C ALA A 32 -16.28 23.09 29.67
N LYS A 33 -16.07 21.77 29.55
CA LYS A 33 -17.08 20.74 29.83
C LYS A 33 -17.44 20.67 31.32
N ASP A 34 -16.46 20.81 32.20
CA ASP A 34 -16.63 20.66 33.64
C ASP A 34 -17.23 21.94 34.24
N ILE A 35 -16.85 23.09 33.69
CA ILE A 35 -17.51 24.38 33.95
C ILE A 35 -18.98 24.30 33.50
N ALA A 36 -19.25 23.78 32.31
CA ALA A 36 -20.61 23.61 31.81
C ALA A 36 -21.46 22.67 32.67
N ALA A 37 -20.88 21.58 33.18
CA ALA A 37 -21.55 20.67 34.11
C ALA A 37 -21.85 21.34 35.46
N SER A 38 -20.90 22.10 36.00
CA SER A 38 -21.04 22.81 37.29
C SER A 38 -22.11 23.90 37.24
N LEU A 39 -22.27 24.57 36.11
CA LEU A 39 -23.26 25.63 35.90
C LEU A 39 -24.60 25.11 35.35
N GLY A 40 -24.71 23.82 35.03
CA GLY A 40 -25.90 23.27 34.37
C GLY A 40 -26.17 23.88 32.99
N ARG A 41 -25.15 24.38 32.29
CA ARG A 41 -25.24 25.06 30.98
C ARG A 41 -24.62 24.24 29.86
N GLY A 42 -24.87 24.64 28.61
CA GLY A 42 -24.22 24.05 27.43
C GLY A 42 -22.77 24.51 27.28
N ILE A 43 -21.88 23.63 26.80
CA ILE A 43 -20.45 23.92 26.58
C ILE A 43 -20.27 25.14 25.66
N SER A 44 -21.08 25.24 24.60
CA SER A 44 -21.06 26.38 23.67
C SER A 44 -21.44 27.68 24.37
N ALA A 45 -22.40 27.67 25.31
CA ALA A 45 -22.79 28.86 26.04
C ALA A 45 -21.66 29.36 26.96
N VAL A 46 -20.95 28.45 27.63
CA VAL A 46 -19.77 28.80 28.44
C VAL A 46 -18.65 29.38 27.57
N ARG A 47 -18.39 28.83 26.39
CA ARG A 47 -17.41 29.37 25.43
C ARG A 47 -17.77 30.78 24.95
N THR A 48 -19.03 31.00 24.60
CA THR A 48 -19.51 32.32 24.19
C THR A 48 -19.42 33.33 25.33
N MET A 49 -19.76 32.92 26.56
CA MET A 49 -19.65 33.80 27.72
C MET A 49 -18.19 34.15 28.04
N ALA A 50 -17.29 33.17 28.02
CA ALA A 50 -15.86 33.42 28.18
C ALA A 50 -15.33 34.42 27.14
N LEU A 51 -15.77 34.32 25.88
CA LEU A 51 -15.40 35.29 24.84
C LEU A 51 -15.91 36.71 25.17
N LYS A 52 -17.16 36.84 25.65
CA LYS A 52 -17.73 38.14 26.09
C LYS A 52 -17.00 38.74 27.28
N LEU A 53 -16.48 37.90 28.17
CA LEU A 53 -15.71 38.29 29.35
C LEU A 53 -14.21 38.50 29.05
N GLY A 54 -13.77 38.35 27.80
CA GLY A 54 -12.36 38.51 27.42
C GLY A 54 -11.41 37.40 27.90
N VAL A 55 -11.90 36.42 28.67
CA VAL A 55 -11.13 35.25 29.15
C VAL A 55 -11.19 34.05 28.19
N GLY A 56 -12.03 34.12 27.15
CA GLY A 56 -12.13 33.14 26.09
C GLY A 56 -10.99 33.27 25.07
N ARG A 57 -10.78 32.24 24.23
CA ARG A 57 -9.90 32.37 23.06
C ARG A 57 -10.42 33.50 22.18
N GLN A 58 -9.74 34.65 22.23
CA GLN A 58 -9.92 35.71 21.26
C GLN A 58 -9.70 35.13 19.85
N GLY A 59 -10.52 35.56 18.90
CA GLY A 59 -10.37 35.16 17.49
C GLY A 59 -8.90 35.28 17.07
N ALA A 60 -8.42 34.28 16.34
CA ALA A 60 -6.99 34.08 16.06
C ALA A 60 -6.27 35.41 15.82
N GLU A 61 -5.37 35.78 16.74
CA GLU A 61 -4.53 36.96 16.58
C GLU A 61 -3.91 36.96 15.17
N PRO A 62 -3.80 38.11 14.49
CA PRO A 62 -3.14 38.20 13.19
C PRO A 62 -1.76 37.52 13.22
N TRP A 63 -1.39 36.83 12.14
CA TRP A 63 -0.08 36.19 12.04
C TRP A 63 1.00 37.26 11.89
N THR A 64 1.98 37.24 12.77
CA THR A 64 3.12 38.16 12.67
C THR A 64 4.10 37.71 11.57
N ALA A 65 4.93 38.63 11.08
CA ALA A 65 5.99 38.31 10.13
C ALA A 65 6.93 37.22 10.66
N ARG A 66 7.33 37.33 11.94
CA ARG A 66 8.19 36.35 12.62
C ARG A 66 7.55 34.96 12.72
N GLU A 67 6.28 34.87 13.07
CA GLU A 67 5.57 33.58 13.10
C GLU A 67 5.47 32.97 11.70
N THR A 68 5.26 33.80 10.68
CA THR A 68 5.22 33.36 9.28
C THR A 68 6.59 32.86 8.81
N GLU A 69 7.68 33.48 9.23
CA GLU A 69 9.04 33.01 8.98
C GLU A 69 9.32 31.65 9.65
N ILE A 70 8.89 31.48 10.91
CA ILE A 70 9.00 30.18 11.61
C ILE A 70 8.24 29.10 10.82
N VAL A 71 7.01 29.39 10.40
CA VAL A 71 6.24 28.45 9.56
C VAL A 71 7.00 28.14 8.28
N LYS A 72 7.44 29.15 7.52
CA LYS A 72 8.19 28.96 6.27
C LYS A 72 9.46 28.13 6.48
N ALA A 73 10.27 28.43 7.49
CA ALA A 73 11.54 27.76 7.73
C ALA A 73 11.39 26.29 8.13
N PHE A 74 10.42 25.98 9.00
CA PHE A 74 10.29 24.63 9.58
C PHE A 74 9.28 23.74 8.85
N TYR A 75 8.30 24.30 8.12
CA TYR A 75 7.47 23.51 7.19
C TYR A 75 8.23 23.12 5.94
N SER A 76 8.94 24.06 5.30
CA SER A 76 9.66 23.78 4.04
C SER A 76 10.77 22.74 4.19
N ARG A 77 11.45 22.73 5.35
CA ARG A 77 12.55 21.80 5.66
C ARG A 77 12.09 20.43 6.18
N GLY A 78 10.79 20.14 6.21
CA GLY A 78 10.26 18.83 6.59
C GLY A 78 10.31 18.49 8.09
N ALA A 79 10.64 19.46 8.96
CA ALA A 79 10.52 19.29 10.41
C ALA A 79 9.05 19.12 10.86
N GLY A 80 8.12 19.62 10.03
CA GLY A 80 6.68 19.36 10.12
C GLY A 80 5.96 20.11 11.23
N ILE A 81 4.64 19.91 11.30
CA ILE A 81 3.75 20.62 12.23
C ILE A 81 4.13 20.48 13.72
N ALA A 82 4.80 19.38 14.09
CA ALA A 82 5.19 19.13 15.47
C ALA A 82 6.25 20.12 15.98
N LYS A 83 7.25 20.44 15.15
CA LYS A 83 8.31 21.40 15.51
C LYS A 83 7.77 22.82 15.56
N VAL A 84 6.91 23.21 14.62
CA VAL A 84 6.26 24.53 14.63
C VAL A 84 5.36 24.69 15.84
N ARG A 85 4.61 23.64 16.24
CA ARG A 85 3.80 23.69 17.46
C ARG A 85 4.64 23.83 18.74
N ALA A 86 5.87 23.31 18.75
CA ALA A 86 6.77 23.50 19.89
C ALA A 86 7.29 24.95 19.96
N LEU A 87 7.48 25.60 18.81
CA LEU A 87 7.93 27.00 18.72
C LEU A 87 6.79 28.02 18.88
N LEU A 88 5.58 27.63 18.51
CA LEU A 88 4.35 28.43 18.58
C LEU A 88 3.28 27.68 19.40
N PRO A 89 3.50 27.48 20.71
CA PRO A 89 2.60 26.68 21.55
C PRO A 89 1.20 27.31 21.70
N HIS A 90 1.09 28.62 21.49
CA HIS A 90 -0.16 29.38 21.48
C HIS A 90 -0.97 29.20 20.19
N ARG A 91 -0.36 28.71 19.10
CA ARG A 91 -1.05 28.47 17.82
C ARG A 91 -1.54 27.03 17.74
N ASP A 92 -2.79 26.85 17.35
CA ASP A 92 -3.35 25.52 17.11
C ASP A 92 -2.88 24.93 15.78
N LYS A 93 -2.92 23.60 15.68
CA LYS A 93 -2.45 22.87 14.49
C LYS A 93 -3.18 23.29 13.21
N GLU A 94 -4.47 23.59 13.29
CA GLU A 94 -5.28 23.94 12.12
C GLU A 94 -4.95 25.35 11.63
N SER A 95 -4.77 26.30 12.56
CA SER A 95 -4.26 27.64 12.25
C SER A 95 -2.87 27.60 11.61
N ILE A 96 -1.95 26.77 12.14
CA ILE A 96 -0.61 26.61 11.58
C ILE A 96 -0.68 26.07 10.13
N ARG A 97 -1.55 25.09 9.84
CA ARG A 97 -1.74 24.57 8.48
C ARG A 97 -2.27 25.62 7.51
N LYS A 98 -3.30 26.38 7.93
CA LYS A 98 -3.88 27.44 7.11
C LYS A 98 -2.85 28.52 6.80
N GLN A 99 -2.01 28.87 7.77
CA GLN A 99 -0.93 29.81 7.53
C GLN A 99 0.15 29.24 6.62
N ALA A 100 0.55 27.97 6.81
CA ALA A 100 1.52 27.31 5.95
C ALA A 100 1.05 27.33 4.47
N ALA A 101 -0.22 26.98 4.23
CA ALA A 101 -0.82 27.05 2.91
C ALA A 101 -0.84 28.48 2.33
N ARG A 102 -1.24 29.50 3.12
CA ARG A 102 -1.16 30.92 2.72
C ARG A 102 0.25 31.38 2.41
N ALA A 103 1.24 30.85 3.13
CA ALA A 103 2.66 31.15 2.96
C ALA A 103 3.32 30.33 1.83
N GLY A 104 2.57 29.48 1.12
CA GLY A 104 3.07 28.66 0.01
C GLY A 104 3.91 27.44 0.43
N VAL A 105 3.88 27.06 1.71
CA VAL A 105 4.62 25.90 2.24
C VAL A 105 3.66 24.80 2.67
N THR A 106 3.88 23.56 2.21
CA THR A 106 3.02 22.42 2.54
C THR A 106 3.81 21.39 3.34
N ASP A 107 3.12 20.67 4.24
CA ASP A 107 3.77 19.63 5.04
C ASP A 107 4.19 18.48 4.10
N VAL A 108 5.50 18.19 4.07
CA VAL A 108 6.11 17.07 3.35
C VAL A 108 5.47 15.71 3.73
N ARG A 109 4.70 15.60 4.82
CA ARG A 109 3.99 14.37 5.20
C ARG A 109 2.54 14.28 4.71
N GLU A 110 1.89 15.38 4.37
CA GLU A 110 0.46 15.40 4.02
C GLU A 110 0.25 15.45 2.48
N TRP A 111 -0.73 14.71 1.96
CA TRP A 111 -1.02 14.65 0.52
C TRP A 111 -2.12 15.66 0.16
N SER A 112 -1.73 16.81 -0.40
CA SER A 112 -2.67 17.83 -0.87
C SER A 112 -3.47 17.35 -2.11
N PRO A 113 -4.66 17.92 -2.39
CA PRO A 113 -5.42 17.61 -3.60
C PRO A 113 -4.62 17.76 -4.89
N ASP A 114 -3.77 18.79 -5.00
CA ASP A 114 -2.92 18.99 -6.17
C ASP A 114 -1.80 17.95 -6.27
N ALA A 115 -1.20 17.56 -5.15
CA ALA A 115 -0.23 16.47 -5.13
C ALA A 115 -0.86 15.12 -5.54
N LEU A 116 -2.12 14.88 -5.17
CA LEU A 116 -2.89 13.71 -5.61
C LEU A 116 -3.21 13.77 -7.11
N ARG A 117 -3.64 14.93 -7.62
CA ARG A 117 -3.88 15.13 -9.06
C ARG A 117 -2.63 14.89 -9.88
N PHE A 118 -1.51 15.48 -9.46
CA PHE A 118 -0.21 15.31 -10.10
C PHE A 118 0.24 13.84 -10.05
N LEU A 119 0.13 13.18 -8.89
CA LEU A 119 0.45 11.76 -8.77
C LEU A 119 -0.38 10.91 -9.74
N THR A 120 -1.71 11.09 -9.77
CA THR A 120 -2.61 10.33 -10.64
C THR A 120 -2.32 10.54 -12.14
N ALA A 121 -1.98 11.77 -12.54
CA ALA A 121 -1.70 12.08 -13.94
C ALA A 121 -0.35 11.50 -14.43
N HIS A 122 0.66 11.50 -13.56
CA HIS A 122 2.05 11.22 -13.94
C HIS A 122 2.56 9.84 -13.52
N TYR A 123 1.95 9.18 -12.53
CA TYR A 123 2.39 7.86 -12.07
C TYR A 123 2.20 6.80 -13.16
N GLY A 124 3.30 6.22 -13.63
CA GLY A 124 3.34 5.29 -14.76
C GLY A 124 3.88 5.90 -16.07
N ARG A 125 3.86 7.22 -16.21
CA ARG A 125 4.48 7.96 -17.34
C ARG A 125 5.81 8.61 -16.97
N MET A 126 5.98 8.93 -15.68
CA MET A 126 7.18 9.56 -15.13
C MET A 126 7.82 8.61 -14.10
N PRO A 127 9.17 8.55 -14.03
CA PRO A 127 9.85 7.78 -12.99
C PRO A 127 9.44 8.23 -11.59
N ALA A 128 9.19 7.27 -10.69
CA ALA A 128 8.75 7.57 -9.32
C ALA A 128 9.72 8.48 -8.54
N LYS A 129 11.01 8.49 -8.93
CA LYS A 129 12.03 9.39 -8.38
C LYS A 129 11.78 10.86 -8.75
N GLU A 130 11.42 11.12 -10.00
CA GLU A 130 11.12 12.48 -10.48
C GLU A 130 9.81 12.98 -9.89
N ILE A 131 8.79 12.12 -9.79
CA ILE A 131 7.53 12.43 -9.10
C ILE A 131 7.81 12.78 -7.63
N ALA A 132 8.71 12.06 -6.97
CA ALA A 132 9.10 12.32 -5.59
C ALA A 132 9.75 13.70 -5.42
N VAL A 133 10.64 14.09 -6.34
CA VAL A 133 11.23 15.44 -6.35
C VAL A 133 10.17 16.50 -6.58
N ALA A 134 9.31 16.34 -7.60
CA ALA A 134 8.27 17.31 -7.95
C ALA A 134 7.26 17.53 -6.82
N LEU A 135 6.93 16.48 -6.06
CA LEU A 135 6.00 16.55 -4.93
C LEU A 135 6.69 16.85 -3.59
N ASN A 136 8.02 17.00 -3.59
CA ASN A 136 8.84 17.08 -2.39
C ASN A 136 8.49 15.97 -1.37
N LYS A 137 8.40 14.72 -1.84
CA LYS A 137 8.13 13.51 -1.05
C LYS A 137 9.28 12.52 -1.19
N SER A 138 9.33 11.50 -0.33
CA SER A 138 10.21 10.35 -0.57
C SER A 138 9.64 9.43 -1.65
N VAL A 139 10.52 8.73 -2.38
CA VAL A 139 10.11 7.75 -3.40
C VAL A 139 9.19 6.68 -2.82
N SER A 140 9.46 6.24 -1.60
CA SER A 140 8.63 5.28 -0.85
C SER A 140 7.24 5.85 -0.53
N ALA A 141 7.12 7.12 -0.13
CA ALA A 141 5.83 7.75 0.10
C ALA A 141 4.99 7.81 -1.19
N VAL A 142 5.63 8.17 -2.32
CA VAL A 142 4.98 8.18 -3.64
C VAL A 142 4.46 6.79 -4.02
N ARG A 143 5.31 5.76 -3.91
CA ARG A 143 4.92 4.37 -4.22
C ARG A 143 3.79 3.88 -3.32
N ASN A 144 3.87 4.13 -2.02
CA ASN A 144 2.84 3.74 -1.07
C ASN A 144 1.51 4.43 -1.38
N ARG A 145 1.54 5.74 -1.67
CA ARG A 145 0.31 6.46 -2.01
C ARG A 145 -0.29 6.00 -3.33
N ALA A 146 0.54 5.75 -4.33
CA ALA A 146 0.08 5.21 -5.60
C ALA A 146 -0.56 3.82 -5.45
N ASN A 147 -0.05 2.97 -4.55
CA ASN A 147 -0.67 1.69 -4.21
C ASN A 147 -2.04 1.89 -3.55
N VAL A 148 -2.16 2.80 -2.58
CA VAL A 148 -3.45 3.15 -1.95
C VAL A 148 -4.46 3.65 -2.98
N LEU A 149 -4.02 4.45 -3.95
CA LEU A 149 -4.83 4.96 -5.04
C LEU A 149 -5.03 3.96 -6.19
N ARG A 150 -4.46 2.75 -6.08
CA ARG A 150 -4.49 1.70 -7.11
C ARG A 150 -3.99 2.17 -8.49
N LEU A 151 -3.03 3.10 -8.51
CA LEU A 151 -2.34 3.59 -9.71
C LEU A 151 -1.23 2.63 -10.19
N GLY A 152 -1.10 1.46 -9.56
CA GLY A 152 -0.09 0.45 -9.87
C GLY A 152 -0.24 -0.12 -11.29
N LYS A 153 0.82 -0.81 -11.75
CA LYS A 153 0.88 -1.43 -13.08
C LYS A 153 -0.40 -2.23 -13.38
N LYS A 154 -0.87 -2.17 -14.63
CA LYS A 154 -1.90 -3.09 -15.15
C LYS A 154 -1.56 -4.51 -14.66
N ARG A 155 -2.56 -5.22 -14.13
CA ARG A 155 -2.41 -6.63 -13.76
C ARG A 155 -1.73 -7.34 -14.93
N ALA A 156 -0.73 -8.18 -14.62
CA ALA A 156 -0.18 -9.07 -15.64
C ALA A 156 -1.37 -9.79 -16.29
N ASP A 157 -1.43 -9.77 -17.63
CA ASP A 157 -2.54 -10.37 -18.36
C ASP A 157 -2.77 -11.79 -17.85
N GLU A 158 -4.02 -12.21 -17.69
CA GLU A 158 -4.33 -13.57 -17.27
C GLU A 158 -3.73 -14.55 -18.27
N TRP A 159 -3.21 -15.68 -17.78
CA TRP A 159 -2.66 -16.72 -18.65
C TRP A 159 -3.79 -17.40 -19.41
N THR A 160 -3.69 -17.44 -20.74
CA THR A 160 -4.70 -18.13 -21.55
C THR A 160 -4.43 -19.64 -21.60
N ARG A 161 -5.44 -20.43 -21.96
CA ARG A 161 -5.29 -21.89 -22.08
C ARG A 161 -4.25 -22.27 -23.15
N GLU A 162 -4.12 -21.46 -24.19
CA GLU A 162 -3.15 -21.65 -25.26
C GLU A 162 -1.72 -21.41 -24.74
N GLU A 163 -1.49 -20.35 -23.95
CA GLU A 163 -0.20 -20.10 -23.33
C GLU A 163 0.18 -21.19 -22.32
N GLU A 164 -0.78 -21.67 -21.53
CA GLU A 164 -0.58 -22.80 -20.62
C GLU A 164 -0.28 -24.10 -21.37
N ALA A 165 -0.90 -24.34 -22.53
CA ALA A 165 -0.59 -25.48 -23.39
C ALA A 165 0.84 -25.43 -23.94
N VAL A 166 1.35 -24.24 -24.28
CA VAL A 166 2.76 -24.04 -24.67
C VAL A 166 3.69 -24.44 -23.52
N LEU A 167 3.40 -24.02 -22.28
CA LEU A 167 4.18 -24.42 -21.11
C LEU A 167 4.11 -25.93 -20.88
N LEU A 168 2.93 -26.54 -20.93
CA LEU A 168 2.77 -27.99 -20.78
C LEU A 168 3.55 -28.80 -21.82
N THR A 169 3.67 -28.26 -23.03
CA THR A 169 4.29 -28.96 -24.16
C THR A 169 5.81 -28.81 -24.18
N HIS A 170 6.32 -27.59 -23.92
CA HIS A 170 7.72 -27.24 -24.19
C HIS A 170 8.57 -27.02 -22.93
N TYR A 171 7.96 -26.88 -21.74
CA TYR A 171 8.72 -26.56 -20.53
C TYR A 171 9.61 -27.71 -20.04
N ASP A 172 9.18 -28.95 -20.24
CA ASP A 172 9.97 -30.13 -19.88
C ASP A 172 11.24 -30.26 -20.74
N GLU A 173 11.16 -30.05 -22.04
CA GLU A 173 12.29 -30.15 -22.97
C GLU A 173 13.24 -28.96 -22.95
N SER A 174 12.78 -27.84 -22.41
CA SER A 174 13.52 -26.60 -22.44
C SER A 174 14.80 -26.68 -21.59
N ARG A 175 15.96 -26.58 -22.26
CA ARG A 175 17.27 -26.40 -21.58
C ARG A 175 17.34 -25.04 -20.89
N ASN A 176 16.71 -24.02 -21.47
CA ASN A 176 16.58 -22.66 -20.93
C ASN A 176 15.21 -22.06 -21.31
N LEU A 177 14.85 -20.94 -20.69
CA LEU A 177 13.54 -20.31 -20.91
C LEU A 177 13.45 -19.52 -22.23
N GLU A 178 14.56 -19.34 -22.96
CA GLU A 178 14.61 -18.54 -24.19
C GLU A 178 13.77 -19.14 -25.32
N ALA A 179 13.80 -20.47 -25.46
CA ALA A 179 12.98 -21.16 -26.46
C ALA A 179 11.48 -20.95 -26.21
N ILE A 180 11.06 -20.94 -24.93
CA ILE A 180 9.67 -20.69 -24.54
C ILE A 180 9.32 -19.21 -24.71
N HIS A 181 10.26 -18.31 -24.43
CA HIS A 181 10.06 -16.88 -24.64
C HIS A 181 9.88 -16.53 -26.12
N THR A 182 10.52 -17.26 -27.02
CA THR A 182 10.32 -17.10 -28.46
C THR A 182 8.88 -17.46 -28.86
N LEU A 183 8.28 -18.45 -28.20
CA LEU A 183 6.88 -18.84 -28.40
C LEU A 183 5.89 -17.90 -27.70
N LEU A 184 6.32 -17.26 -26.60
CA LEU A 184 5.53 -16.32 -25.79
C LEU A 184 6.25 -14.97 -25.66
N PRO A 185 6.39 -14.20 -26.76
CA PRO A 185 7.20 -12.98 -26.79
C PRO A 185 6.64 -11.88 -25.89
N HIS A 186 5.34 -11.92 -25.60
CA HIS A 186 4.66 -10.99 -24.70
C HIS A 186 4.84 -11.34 -23.22
N ARG A 187 5.40 -12.52 -22.89
CA ARG A 187 5.66 -12.95 -21.52
C ARG A 187 7.15 -12.87 -21.21
N THR A 188 7.50 -12.17 -20.15
CA THR A 188 8.89 -12.15 -19.66
C THR A 188 9.33 -13.53 -19.18
N LEU A 189 10.63 -13.82 -19.23
CA LEU A 189 11.20 -15.06 -18.68
C LEU A 189 10.79 -15.32 -17.24
N HIS A 190 10.72 -14.25 -16.44
CA HIS A 190 10.26 -14.33 -15.05
C HIS A 190 8.78 -14.74 -14.97
N ALA A 191 7.90 -14.16 -15.79
CA ALA A 191 6.49 -14.53 -15.83
C ALA A 191 6.32 -16.00 -16.25
N ILE A 192 7.06 -16.46 -17.26
CA ILE A 192 7.08 -17.86 -17.73
C ILE A 192 7.49 -18.80 -16.59
N SER A 193 8.60 -18.50 -15.90
CA SER A 193 9.08 -19.32 -14.78
C SER A 193 8.10 -19.36 -13.61
N ALA A 194 7.51 -18.22 -13.26
CA ALA A 194 6.53 -18.11 -12.20
C ALA A 194 5.26 -18.92 -12.50
N GLN A 195 4.75 -18.84 -13.74
CA GLN A 195 3.58 -19.61 -14.15
C GLN A 195 3.86 -21.11 -14.19
N ALA A 196 5.01 -21.52 -14.74
CA ALA A 196 5.38 -22.92 -14.77
C ALA A 196 5.50 -23.51 -13.35
N THR A 197 6.03 -22.73 -12.40
CA THR A 197 6.07 -23.12 -10.98
C THR A 197 4.66 -23.27 -10.40
N LYS A 198 3.75 -22.34 -10.71
CA LYS A 198 2.33 -22.40 -10.31
C LYS A 198 1.61 -23.63 -10.88
N MET A 199 1.96 -24.04 -12.10
CA MET A 199 1.45 -25.23 -12.77
C MET A 199 2.17 -26.53 -12.34
N GLY A 200 3.17 -26.45 -11.45
CA GLY A 200 3.94 -27.61 -10.98
C GLY A 200 4.89 -28.22 -12.03
N LEU A 201 5.22 -27.49 -13.10
CA LEU A 201 6.09 -27.95 -14.16
C LEU A 201 7.55 -27.95 -13.71
N ARG A 202 8.29 -28.99 -14.10
CA ARG A 202 9.73 -29.12 -13.85
C ARG A 202 10.45 -29.30 -15.18
N ARG A 203 11.57 -28.59 -15.35
CA ARG A 203 12.44 -28.77 -16.53
C ARG A 203 13.10 -30.15 -16.48
N ALA A 204 13.28 -30.79 -17.62
CA ALA A 204 13.96 -32.08 -17.69
C ALA A 204 15.41 -31.91 -17.24
N GLN A 205 15.78 -32.68 -16.22
CA GLN A 205 17.19 -32.87 -15.89
C GLN A 205 17.89 -33.58 -17.07
N ALA A 206 19.18 -33.32 -17.28
CA ALA A 206 19.96 -34.08 -18.25
C ALA A 206 19.85 -35.58 -17.96
N TRP A 207 19.73 -36.41 -19.00
CA TRP A 207 19.66 -37.87 -18.84
C TRP A 207 21.03 -38.41 -18.48
N HIS A 208 21.13 -39.06 -17.32
CA HIS A 208 22.36 -39.71 -16.89
C HIS A 208 22.62 -40.95 -17.78
N PRO A 209 23.89 -41.31 -18.06
CA PRO A 209 24.22 -42.52 -18.81
C PRO A 209 23.54 -43.79 -18.27
N ASP A 210 23.35 -43.90 -16.95
CA ASP A 210 22.66 -45.04 -16.34
C ASP A 210 21.16 -45.06 -16.67
N GLU A 211 20.50 -43.91 -16.66
CA GLU A 211 19.09 -43.78 -17.06
C GLU A 211 18.91 -44.12 -18.55
N ILE A 212 19.89 -43.75 -19.39
CA ILE A 212 19.93 -44.11 -20.80
C ILE A 212 20.07 -45.62 -20.96
N ARG A 213 20.97 -46.26 -20.18
CA ARG A 213 21.15 -47.72 -20.20
C ARG A 213 19.86 -48.45 -19.82
N ILE A 214 19.18 -47.99 -18.77
CA ILE A 214 17.87 -48.51 -18.35
C ILE A 214 16.84 -48.35 -19.48
N LEU A 215 16.78 -47.19 -20.12
CA LEU A 215 15.85 -46.93 -21.21
C LEU A 215 16.11 -47.86 -22.41
N GLN A 216 17.37 -48.02 -22.84
CA GLN A 216 17.74 -48.91 -23.95
C GLN A 216 17.41 -50.37 -23.66
N GLN A 217 17.68 -50.83 -22.44
CA GLN A 217 17.46 -52.22 -22.05
C GLN A 217 15.97 -52.57 -21.89
N PHE A 218 15.19 -51.68 -21.26
CA PHE A 218 13.84 -52.04 -20.80
C PHE A 218 12.70 -51.39 -21.59
N TYR A 219 12.93 -50.28 -22.31
CA TYR A 219 11.89 -49.65 -23.13
C TYR A 219 11.36 -50.56 -24.26
N PRO A 220 12.19 -51.35 -24.97
CA PRO A 220 11.68 -52.28 -26.00
C PRO A 220 10.66 -53.30 -25.47
N VAL A 221 10.72 -53.66 -24.19
CA VAL A 221 9.82 -54.65 -23.57
C VAL A 221 8.64 -53.96 -22.86
N LEU A 222 8.95 -53.01 -21.97
CA LEU A 222 7.98 -52.37 -21.08
C LEU A 222 7.30 -51.14 -21.71
N GLY A 223 7.89 -50.57 -22.77
CA GLY A 223 7.48 -49.28 -23.31
C GLY A 223 7.52 -48.20 -22.24
N ARG A 224 6.51 -47.33 -22.22
CA ARG A 224 6.41 -46.20 -21.29
C ARG A 224 6.35 -46.60 -19.80
N LYS A 225 6.08 -47.88 -19.49
CA LYS A 225 6.06 -48.37 -18.10
C LYS A 225 7.43 -48.41 -17.43
N VAL A 226 8.52 -48.29 -18.20
CA VAL A 226 9.89 -48.17 -17.66
C VAL A 226 10.07 -46.95 -16.75
N VAL A 227 9.15 -45.97 -16.79
CA VAL A 227 9.12 -44.82 -15.87
C VAL A 227 9.18 -45.23 -14.39
N ALA A 228 8.63 -46.40 -14.02
CA ALA A 228 8.68 -46.90 -12.65
C ALA A 228 10.11 -47.20 -12.16
N MET A 229 11.05 -47.39 -13.09
CA MET A 229 12.47 -47.67 -12.84
C MET A 229 13.35 -46.41 -12.94
N LEU A 230 12.76 -45.25 -13.24
CA LEU A 230 13.48 -43.99 -13.47
C LEU A 230 12.95 -42.93 -12.48
N PRO A 231 13.39 -42.95 -11.21
CA PRO A 231 12.91 -42.05 -10.19
C PRO A 231 13.17 -40.59 -10.59
N GLY A 232 12.12 -39.76 -10.55
CA GLY A 232 12.18 -38.36 -10.96
C GLY A 232 11.91 -38.10 -12.46
N ARG A 233 11.66 -39.14 -13.27
CA ARG A 233 11.22 -39.00 -14.67
C ARG A 233 9.71 -39.10 -14.81
N THR A 234 9.15 -38.36 -15.76
CA THR A 234 7.73 -38.44 -16.13
C THR A 234 7.53 -39.38 -17.31
N VAL A 235 6.32 -39.92 -17.47
CA VAL A 235 5.94 -40.78 -18.60
C VAL A 235 6.23 -40.11 -19.94
N ASN A 236 5.94 -38.80 -20.06
CA ASN A 236 6.19 -38.02 -21.26
C ASN A 236 7.70 -37.86 -21.52
N SER A 237 8.49 -37.54 -20.49
CA SER A 237 9.95 -37.44 -20.63
C SER A 237 10.58 -38.74 -21.11
N VAL A 238 10.11 -39.89 -20.59
CA VAL A 238 10.53 -41.23 -21.01
C VAL A 238 10.15 -41.50 -22.47
N HIS A 239 8.90 -41.20 -22.86
CA HIS A 239 8.42 -41.42 -24.22
C HIS A 239 9.24 -40.61 -25.24
N ARG A 240 9.46 -39.32 -24.99
CA ARG A 240 10.18 -38.44 -25.90
C ARG A 240 11.67 -38.76 -25.96
N GLN A 241 12.28 -39.15 -24.83
CA GLN A 241 13.67 -39.62 -24.85
C GLN A 241 13.82 -40.92 -25.64
N ALA A 242 12.86 -41.83 -25.56
CA ALA A 242 12.88 -43.05 -26.34
C ALA A 242 12.72 -42.77 -27.84
N GLU A 243 11.84 -41.84 -28.24
CA GLU A 243 11.75 -41.37 -29.63
C GLU A 243 13.06 -40.76 -30.12
N LYS A 244 13.69 -39.91 -29.30
CA LYS A 244 15.00 -39.32 -29.59
C LYS A 244 16.10 -40.37 -29.81
N GLN A 245 16.02 -41.50 -29.10
CA GLN A 245 16.95 -42.62 -29.27
C GLN A 245 16.48 -43.65 -30.31
N GLY A 246 15.36 -43.42 -30.99
CA GLY A 246 14.80 -44.36 -31.97
C GLY A 246 14.30 -45.67 -31.35
N LEU A 247 14.10 -45.72 -30.03
CA LEU A 247 13.66 -46.91 -29.31
C LEU A 247 12.17 -47.14 -29.55
N ARG A 248 11.83 -48.36 -30.00
CA ARG A 248 10.45 -48.81 -30.20
C ARG A 248 10.17 -50.03 -29.34
N ARG A 249 8.92 -50.14 -28.88
CA ARG A 249 8.46 -51.34 -28.18
C ARG A 249 8.32 -52.49 -29.18
N TYR A 250 8.76 -53.69 -28.80
CA TYR A 250 8.49 -54.90 -29.56
C TYR A 250 6.98 -55.11 -29.70
N ALA A 251 6.53 -55.39 -30.92
CA ALA A 251 5.17 -55.84 -31.15
C ALA A 251 4.97 -57.13 -30.33
N LYS A 252 3.88 -57.22 -29.56
CA LYS A 252 3.47 -58.50 -28.98
C LYS A 252 3.27 -59.46 -30.15
N LYS A 253 4.11 -60.49 -30.30
CA LYS A 253 3.72 -61.67 -31.07
C LYS A 253 2.45 -62.21 -30.40
N GLY A 254 1.37 -62.30 -31.18
CA GLY A 254 0.09 -62.79 -30.70
C GLY A 254 0.26 -64.17 -30.06
N ALA A 255 -0.30 -64.31 -28.87
CA ALA A 255 -0.70 -65.59 -28.31
C ALA A 255 -2.15 -65.84 -28.74
#